data_AF-D1C0S7-F1
#
_entry.id   AF-D1C0S7-F1
#
_cell.length_a   1.000
_cell.length_b   1.000
_cell.length_c   1.000
_cell.angle_alpha   90.00
_cell.angle_beta   90.00
_cell.angle_gamma   90.00
#
_symmetry.space_group_name_H-M   'P 1'
#
loop_
_entity.id
_entity.type
_entity.pdbx_description
1 polymer ?
#
loop_
_entity_poly.entity_id
_entity_poly.type
_entity_poly.pdbx_seq_one_letter_code
_entity_poly.pdbx_strand_id
1 'polypeptide(L)'
;MSGPMVPLRVRAHLATGIAQTSPWGIALDGLLASQLWEEHKASCRANGRPYTRALDRDDPPDLDLPLARCQPDGAPWHWAATCAWPENPGRLDVHTWTGRVDARELEQVATALPLTVSGRQGRYRARRMPLLVTPCTSVIWHAVGDVDRITELLDDVVSIGKKRATGEGHVLRWEVTPAPDLDATTAGHLHPDGTLGRTVPDSCHQVASPTGDGGRGRAGIRPPYMHPDRQHQLRLPALLGS
;
A
#
# COMPACT_ATOMS: atom_id res chain seq x y z
N MET A 1 8.08 -17.20 17.94
CA MET A 1 6.79 -17.54 18.57
C MET A 1 5.83 -16.43 18.23
N SER A 2 4.62 -16.71 17.73
CA SER A 2 3.62 -15.64 17.53
C SER A 2 3.20 -15.07 18.88
N GLY A 3 3.25 -13.75 19.00
CA GLY A 3 2.68 -12.98 20.09
C GLY A 3 1.15 -12.93 20.03
N PRO A 4 0.51 -12.27 21.01
CA PRO A 4 -0.94 -12.13 21.04
C PRO A 4 -1.42 -11.22 19.90
N MET A 5 -2.55 -11.60 19.30
CA MET A 5 -3.22 -10.78 18.28
C MET A 5 -4.07 -9.71 18.97
N VAL A 6 -3.62 -8.46 18.92
CA VAL A 6 -4.27 -7.35 19.63
C VAL A 6 -4.59 -6.19 18.69
N PRO A 7 -5.63 -5.39 19.00
CA PRO A 7 -5.81 -4.08 18.37
C PRO A 7 -4.55 -3.23 18.57
N LEU A 8 -4.09 -2.59 17.50
CA LEU A 8 -2.86 -1.80 17.48
C LEU A 8 -2.94 -0.62 16.52
N ARG A 9 -2.07 0.35 16.77
CA ARG A 9 -1.78 1.48 15.89
C ARG A 9 -0.38 1.30 15.31
N VAL A 10 -0.28 1.45 14.00
CA VAL A 10 1.01 1.59 13.30
C VAL A 10 1.11 3.02 12.84
N ARG A 11 2.25 3.67 13.09
CA ARG A 11 2.57 5.00 12.59
C ARG A 11 3.90 4.97 11.85
N ALA A 12 3.93 5.57 10.66
CA ALA A 12 5.17 5.92 9.98
C ALA A 12 5.40 7.42 10.17
N HIS A 13 6.54 7.80 10.72
CA HIS A 13 6.98 9.19 10.70
C HIS A 13 7.70 9.45 9.38
N LEU A 14 7.28 10.47 8.64
CA LEU A 14 7.78 10.75 7.30
C LEU A 14 8.67 11.98 7.28
N ALA A 15 9.68 11.98 6.41
CA ALA A 15 10.53 13.14 6.17
C ALA A 15 9.78 14.24 5.40
N THR A 16 8.90 13.82 4.48
CA THR A 16 8.04 14.67 3.66
C THR A 16 6.65 14.04 3.52
N GLY A 17 5.78 14.66 2.74
CA GLY A 17 4.49 14.08 2.40
C GLY A 17 4.56 12.74 1.69
N ILE A 18 3.39 12.23 1.35
CA ILE A 18 3.23 10.94 0.70
C ILE A 18 2.54 11.09 -0.64
N ALA A 19 3.15 10.51 -1.67
CA ALA A 19 2.53 10.40 -2.98
C ALA A 19 1.82 9.04 -3.10
N GLN A 20 0.55 9.05 -3.49
CA GLN A 20 -0.25 7.83 -3.63
C GLN A 20 -0.94 7.78 -4.99
N THR A 21 -1.29 6.56 -5.44
CA THR A 21 -2.01 6.35 -6.71
C THR A 21 -3.47 6.00 -6.48
N SER A 22 -3.77 5.33 -5.36
CA SER A 22 -5.14 5.04 -4.91
C SER A 22 -5.67 6.23 -4.13
N PRO A 23 -6.98 6.54 -4.19
CA PRO A 23 -7.54 7.65 -3.44
C PRO A 23 -7.76 7.37 -1.94
N TRP A 24 -7.51 6.14 -1.47
CA TRP A 24 -7.82 5.70 -0.10
C TRP A 24 -6.63 5.13 0.70
N GLY A 25 -5.42 5.66 0.52
CA GLY A 25 -4.28 5.26 1.35
C GLY A 25 -3.52 4.02 0.86
N ILE A 26 -2.35 3.78 1.47
CA ILE A 26 -1.54 2.56 1.27
C ILE A 26 -2.02 1.50 2.26
N ALA A 27 -2.34 0.29 1.80
CA ALA A 27 -2.78 -0.80 2.68
C ALA A 27 -1.62 -1.38 3.52
N LEU A 28 -1.81 -1.54 4.84
CA LEU A 28 -0.77 -2.06 5.74
C LEU A 28 -0.40 -3.52 5.41
N ASP A 29 -1.40 -4.37 5.19
CA ASP A 29 -1.21 -5.76 4.74
C ASP A 29 -0.43 -5.83 3.42
N GLY A 30 -0.62 -4.87 2.51
CA GLY A 30 0.18 -4.71 1.29
C GLY A 30 1.65 -4.41 1.57
N LEU A 31 1.96 -3.57 2.57
CA LEU A 31 3.34 -3.28 2.97
C LEU A 31 4.00 -4.52 3.57
N LEU A 32 3.33 -5.20 4.52
CA LEU A 32 3.86 -6.41 5.15
C LEU A 32 4.06 -7.54 4.13
N ALA A 33 3.08 -7.74 3.25
CA ALA A 33 3.20 -8.70 2.16
C ALA A 33 4.38 -8.40 1.23
N SER A 34 4.66 -7.11 0.97
CA SER A 34 5.79 -6.72 0.12
C SER A 34 7.14 -7.11 0.74
N GLN A 35 7.27 -7.00 2.06
CA GLN A 35 8.50 -7.37 2.77
C GLN A 35 8.73 -8.88 2.79
N LEU A 36 7.70 -9.67 3.09
CA LEU A 36 7.79 -11.13 2.98
C LEU A 36 8.15 -11.59 1.55
N TRP A 37 7.67 -10.89 0.52
CA TRP A 37 8.10 -11.14 -0.86
C TRP A 37 9.56 -10.76 -1.12
N GLU A 38 10.06 -9.66 -0.55
CA GLU A 38 11.48 -9.30 -0.66
C GLU A 38 12.38 -10.35 0.02
N GLU A 39 12.03 -10.80 1.22
CA GLU A 39 12.71 -11.89 1.94
C GLU A 39 12.70 -13.19 1.12
N HIS A 40 11.55 -13.57 0.58
CA HIS A 40 11.42 -14.76 -0.27
C HIS A 40 12.34 -14.67 -1.51
N LYS A 41 12.34 -13.51 -2.19
CA LYS A 41 13.22 -13.28 -3.35
C LYS A 41 14.69 -13.32 -2.95
N ALA A 42 15.07 -12.74 -1.82
CA ALA A 42 16.43 -12.75 -1.32
C ALA A 42 16.89 -14.19 -1.02
N SER A 43 16.05 -14.98 -0.35
CA SER A 43 16.31 -16.40 -0.09
C SER A 43 16.44 -17.22 -1.38
N CYS A 44 15.54 -17.03 -2.36
CA CYS A 44 15.65 -17.68 -3.66
C CYS A 44 16.96 -17.31 -4.38
N ARG A 45 17.35 -16.03 -4.40
CA ARG A 45 18.63 -15.58 -4.97
C ARG A 45 19.83 -16.21 -4.26
N ALA A 46 19.84 -16.22 -2.93
CA ALA A 46 20.93 -16.79 -2.14
C ALA A 46 21.11 -18.30 -2.39
N ASN A 47 20.02 -19.01 -2.68
CA ASN A 47 20.02 -20.45 -2.94
C ASN A 47 20.05 -20.80 -4.45
N GLY A 48 20.20 -19.82 -5.34
CA GLY A 48 20.18 -20.05 -6.79
C GLY A 48 18.87 -20.65 -7.33
N ARG A 49 17.75 -20.46 -6.62
CA ARG A 49 16.44 -21.00 -6.98
C ARG A 49 15.64 -19.97 -7.77
N PRO A 50 14.98 -20.35 -8.88
CA PRO A 50 14.04 -19.46 -9.54
C PRO A 50 12.82 -19.20 -8.63
N TYR A 51 12.17 -18.06 -8.84
CA TYR A 51 10.88 -17.74 -8.22
C TYR A 51 9.93 -17.15 -9.28
N THR A 52 8.64 -17.41 -9.11
CA THR A 52 7.58 -16.80 -9.92
C THR A 52 6.99 -15.62 -9.14
N ARG A 53 6.75 -14.49 -9.79
CA ARG A 53 6.12 -13.34 -9.12
C ARG A 53 4.67 -13.69 -8.79
N ALA A 54 4.15 -13.17 -7.69
CA ALA A 54 2.78 -13.42 -7.27
C ALA A 54 1.75 -13.05 -8.36
N LEU A 55 1.99 -11.97 -9.11
CA LEU A 55 1.09 -11.51 -10.18
C LEU A 55 1.11 -12.38 -11.43
N ASP A 56 2.12 -13.24 -11.59
CA ASP A 56 2.29 -14.10 -12.76
C ASP A 56 1.76 -15.53 -12.49
N ARG A 57 1.14 -15.77 -11.33
CA ARG A 57 0.58 -17.06 -10.93
C ARG A 57 -0.93 -17.03 -11.08
N ASP A 58 -1.52 -18.10 -11.60
CA ASP A 58 -2.99 -18.22 -11.69
C ASP A 58 -3.64 -18.17 -10.30
N ASP A 59 -3.07 -18.87 -9.30
CA ASP A 59 -3.50 -18.82 -7.91
C ASP A 59 -2.35 -18.34 -7.01
N PRO A 60 -2.27 -17.03 -6.69
CA PRO A 60 -1.25 -16.53 -5.79
C PRO A 60 -1.49 -17.02 -4.36
N PRO A 61 -0.46 -17.51 -3.65
CA PRO A 61 -0.63 -17.96 -2.27
C PRO A 61 -0.95 -16.78 -1.36
N ASP A 62 -1.80 -17.03 -0.37
CA ASP A 62 -1.99 -16.10 0.74
C ASP A 62 -0.78 -16.19 1.68
N LEU A 63 -0.08 -15.08 1.84
CA LEU A 63 1.07 -14.99 2.75
C LEU A 63 0.60 -15.00 4.21
N ASP A 64 1.36 -15.62 5.09
CA ASP A 64 1.06 -15.61 6.52
C ASP A 64 1.50 -14.28 7.15
N LEU A 65 0.61 -13.28 7.09
CA LEU A 65 0.87 -11.97 7.67
C LEU A 65 0.65 -12.01 9.19
N PRO A 66 1.40 -11.22 9.97
CA PRO A 66 1.19 -11.07 11.43
C PRO A 66 -0.05 -10.21 11.74
N LEU A 67 -1.15 -10.44 11.03
CA LEU A 67 -2.43 -9.74 11.12
C LEU A 67 -3.54 -10.76 11.36
N ALA A 68 -4.60 -10.37 12.06
CA ALA A 68 -5.76 -11.25 12.21
C ALA A 68 -6.52 -11.30 10.88
N ARG A 69 -7.20 -12.43 10.61
CA ARG A 69 -8.10 -12.55 9.45
C ARG A 69 -9.51 -12.22 9.87
N CYS A 70 -10.17 -11.33 9.13
CA CYS A 70 -11.61 -11.11 9.19
C CYS A 70 -12.28 -11.98 8.14
N GLN A 71 -13.09 -12.95 8.59
CA GLN A 71 -13.76 -13.91 7.72
C GLN A 71 -15.27 -13.88 7.97
N PRO A 72 -15.99 -12.97 7.30
CA PRO A 72 -17.46 -12.97 7.34
C PRO A 72 -18.04 -14.18 6.61
N ASP A 73 -19.16 -14.71 7.11
CA ASP A 73 -19.86 -15.84 6.49
C ASP A 73 -20.32 -15.51 5.06
N GLY A 74 -20.01 -16.41 4.12
CA GLY A 74 -20.44 -16.30 2.72
C GLY A 74 -19.80 -15.14 1.94
N ALA A 75 -18.76 -14.50 2.46
CA ALA A 75 -18.10 -13.36 1.83
C ALA A 75 -16.56 -13.56 1.78
N PRO A 76 -15.85 -12.88 0.87
CA PRO A 76 -14.40 -13.00 0.78
C PRO A 76 -13.74 -12.41 2.03
N TRP A 77 -12.75 -13.12 2.57
CA TRP A 77 -12.03 -12.71 3.77
C TRP A 77 -10.96 -11.65 3.46
N HIS A 78 -10.58 -10.88 4.48
CA HIS A 78 -9.52 -9.88 4.42
C HIS A 78 -8.67 -9.84 5.70
N TRP A 79 -7.49 -9.22 5.64
CA TRP A 79 -6.71 -8.95 6.85
C TRP A 79 -7.38 -7.84 7.69
N ALA A 80 -7.26 -7.89 9.00
CA ALA A 80 -7.79 -6.87 9.89
C ALA A 80 -6.79 -5.71 9.99
N ALA A 81 -6.73 -4.87 8.95
CA ALA A 81 -5.85 -3.70 8.90
C ALA A 81 -6.37 -2.62 7.93
N THR A 82 -6.24 -1.35 8.28
CA THR A 82 -6.69 -0.27 7.40
C THR A 82 -5.66 0.05 6.31
N CYS A 83 -6.03 0.98 5.44
CA CYS A 83 -5.11 1.77 4.65
C CYS A 83 -4.57 2.96 5.45
N ALA A 84 -3.60 3.67 4.86
CA ALA A 84 -2.89 4.76 5.52
C ALA A 84 -3.78 5.99 5.66
N TRP A 85 -3.83 6.55 6.87
CA TRP A 85 -4.49 7.80 7.20
C TRP A 85 -3.45 8.89 7.49
N PRO A 86 -3.34 9.96 6.69
CA PRO A 86 -2.44 11.08 6.98
C PRO A 86 -2.85 11.83 8.26
N GLU A 87 -1.91 12.03 9.17
CA GLU A 87 -2.14 12.88 10.34
C GLU A 87 -1.91 14.34 9.99
N ASN A 88 -2.86 15.21 10.36
CA ASN A 88 -2.83 16.66 10.12
C ASN A 88 -2.39 17.01 8.69
N PRO A 89 -3.07 16.49 7.64
CA PRO A 89 -2.65 16.71 6.27
C PRO A 89 -2.65 18.21 5.95
N GLY A 90 -1.55 18.67 5.37
CA GLY A 90 -1.49 19.97 4.73
C GLY A 90 -2.32 20.01 3.45
N ARG A 91 -2.43 21.20 2.86
CA ARG A 91 -3.06 21.37 1.55
C ARG A 91 -2.36 20.50 0.50
N LEU A 92 -3.15 19.80 -0.33
CA LEU A 92 -2.63 18.99 -1.43
C LEU A 92 -1.60 19.77 -2.25
N ASP A 93 -0.43 19.19 -2.42
CA ASP A 93 0.67 19.77 -3.18
C ASP A 93 0.86 19.02 -4.50
N VAL A 94 1.20 19.76 -5.56
CA VAL A 94 1.39 19.21 -6.89
C VAL A 94 2.86 19.31 -7.24
N HIS A 95 3.58 18.23 -6.95
CA HIS A 95 4.96 18.09 -7.38
C HIS A 95 5.00 17.71 -8.85
N THR A 96 6.15 17.92 -9.47
CA THR A 96 6.32 17.60 -10.88
C THR A 96 7.58 16.80 -11.11
N TRP A 97 7.42 15.62 -11.70
CA TRP A 97 8.56 14.82 -12.13
C TRP A 97 8.69 14.82 -13.65
N THR A 98 9.92 14.68 -14.13
CA THR A 98 10.20 14.59 -15.57
C THR A 98 10.70 13.20 -15.93
N GLY A 99 10.05 12.56 -16.90
CA GLY A 99 10.58 11.37 -17.56
C GLY A 99 11.32 11.77 -18.83
N ARG A 100 12.57 11.33 -18.98
CA ARG A 100 13.38 11.52 -20.19
C ARG A 100 13.76 10.14 -20.71
N VAL A 101 13.81 10.02 -22.04
CA VAL A 101 14.39 8.85 -22.69
C VAL A 101 15.90 9.02 -22.66
N ASP A 102 16.61 8.06 -22.09
CA ASP A 102 18.06 8.00 -22.20
C ASP A 102 18.42 7.52 -23.61
N ALA A 103 19.04 8.40 -24.41
CA ALA A 103 19.40 8.08 -25.77
C ALA A 103 20.46 6.96 -25.86
N ARG A 104 21.38 6.89 -24.89
CA ARG A 104 22.44 5.88 -24.87
C ARG A 104 21.88 4.51 -24.53
N GLU A 105 21.00 4.44 -23.54
CA GLU A 105 20.31 3.19 -23.22
C GLU A 105 19.46 2.71 -24.40
N LEU A 106 18.78 3.64 -25.06
CA LEU A 106 17.96 3.35 -26.23
C LEU A 106 18.80 2.78 -27.40
N GLU A 107 20.00 3.31 -27.64
CA GLU A 107 20.95 2.77 -28.64
C GLU A 107 21.37 1.33 -28.37
N GLN A 108 21.45 0.92 -27.11
CA GLN A 108 21.86 -0.43 -26.73
C GLN A 108 20.75 -1.47 -26.92
N VAL A 109 19.48 -1.06 -26.85
CA VAL A 109 18.33 -1.99 -26.83
C VAL A 109 17.47 -1.94 -28.09
N ALA A 110 17.57 -0.88 -28.89
CA ALA A 110 16.74 -0.72 -30.08
C ALA A 110 17.36 -1.39 -31.31
N THR A 111 16.56 -2.13 -32.06
CA THR A 111 16.96 -2.74 -33.34
C THR A 111 17.16 -1.71 -34.45
N ALA A 112 16.47 -0.57 -34.35
CA ALA A 112 16.61 0.55 -35.27
C ALA A 112 16.22 1.86 -34.58
N LEU A 113 16.98 2.93 -34.84
CA LEU A 113 16.70 4.27 -34.33
C LEU A 113 16.71 5.31 -35.45
N PRO A 114 15.89 6.37 -35.31
CA PRO A 114 16.03 7.54 -36.17
C PRO A 114 17.40 8.18 -35.95
N LEU A 115 17.92 8.83 -36.99
CA LEU A 115 19.19 9.56 -36.95
C LEU A 115 19.25 10.60 -35.81
N THR A 116 18.10 11.12 -35.38
CA THR A 116 18.00 12.04 -34.25
C THR A 116 16.86 11.64 -33.33
N VAL A 117 17.19 11.40 -32.06
CA VAL A 117 16.24 11.19 -30.97
C VAL A 117 15.98 12.54 -30.28
N SER A 118 14.85 13.17 -30.58
CA SER A 118 14.49 14.47 -29.98
C SER A 118 13.79 14.31 -28.64
N GLY A 119 14.41 14.82 -27.57
CA GLY A 119 13.78 14.94 -26.25
C GLY A 119 12.77 16.09 -26.14
N ARG A 120 12.61 16.93 -27.17
CA ARG A 120 11.71 18.11 -27.13
C ARG A 120 10.37 17.87 -27.82
N GLN A 121 10.33 17.01 -28.83
CA GLN A 121 9.16 16.77 -29.67
C GLN A 121 9.08 15.32 -30.15
N GLY A 122 7.89 14.90 -30.60
CA GLY A 122 7.65 13.56 -31.12
C GLY A 122 7.68 12.47 -30.05
N ARG A 123 7.89 11.23 -30.49
CA ARG A 123 7.75 10.01 -29.67
C ARG A 123 8.63 9.98 -28.42
N TYR A 124 9.81 10.61 -28.47
CA TYR A 124 10.81 10.60 -27.40
C TYR A 124 10.80 11.87 -26.54
N ARG A 125 9.78 12.73 -26.73
CA ARG A 125 9.62 13.97 -25.96
C ARG A 125 9.61 13.67 -24.46
N ALA A 126 10.43 14.42 -23.73
CA ALA A 126 10.45 14.42 -22.28
C ALA A 126 9.06 14.81 -21.75
N ARG A 127 8.54 13.98 -20.85
CA ARG A 127 7.21 14.18 -20.26
C ARG A 127 7.38 14.84 -18.91
N ARG A 128 6.55 15.86 -18.66
CA ARG A 128 6.44 16.51 -17.35
C ARG A 128 5.11 16.07 -16.77
N MET A 129 5.15 15.29 -15.69
CA MET A 129 3.98 14.60 -15.14
C MET A 129 3.70 15.13 -13.73
N PRO A 130 2.46 15.55 -13.44
CA PRO A 130 2.09 15.93 -12.09
C PRO A 130 2.13 14.71 -11.16
N LEU A 131 2.53 14.97 -9.92
CA LEU A 131 2.49 14.04 -8.80
C LEU A 131 1.73 14.72 -7.67
N LEU A 132 0.57 14.17 -7.33
CA LEU A 132 -0.19 14.62 -6.19
C LEU A 132 0.46 14.08 -4.92
N VAL A 133 0.83 14.99 -4.02
CA VAL A 133 1.49 14.70 -2.75
C VAL A 133 0.61 15.24 -1.64
N THR A 134 0.29 14.39 -0.66
CA THR A 134 -0.37 14.82 0.57
C THR A 134 0.71 15.19 1.58
N PRO A 135 0.94 16.48 1.88
CA PRO A 135 1.92 16.88 2.87
C PRO A 135 1.48 16.41 4.25
N CYS A 136 2.30 15.62 4.91
CA CYS A 136 2.07 15.15 6.28
C CYS A 136 3.42 14.75 6.87
N THR A 137 3.54 14.80 8.20
CA THR A 137 4.74 14.35 8.92
C THR A 137 4.57 12.92 9.46
N SER A 138 3.35 12.38 9.40
CA SER A 138 3.06 11.01 9.73
C SER A 138 1.79 10.50 9.06
N VAL A 139 1.75 9.18 8.89
CA VAL A 139 0.56 8.43 8.49
C VAL A 139 0.33 7.31 9.51
N ILE A 140 -0.94 6.98 9.75
CA ILE A 140 -1.34 5.96 10.71
C ILE A 140 -2.23 4.91 10.08
N TRP A 141 -2.14 3.71 10.64
CA TRP A 141 -3.00 2.58 10.35
C TRP A 141 -3.56 2.02 11.65
N HIS A 142 -4.77 1.50 11.59
CA HIS A 142 -5.28 0.58 12.60
C HIS A 142 -5.15 -0.85 12.11
N ALA A 143 -4.92 -1.77 13.03
CA ALA A 143 -4.92 -3.20 12.72
C ALA A 143 -5.22 -4.05 13.96
N VAL A 144 -5.48 -5.33 13.73
CA VAL A 144 -5.41 -6.38 14.74
C VAL A 144 -4.29 -7.32 14.35
N GLY A 145 -3.27 -7.49 15.19
CA GLY A 145 -2.10 -8.27 14.82
C GLY A 145 -1.09 -8.46 15.94
N ASP A 146 0.04 -9.06 15.57
CA ASP A 146 1.19 -9.32 16.44
C ASP A 146 2.16 -8.14 16.35
N VAL A 147 2.25 -7.37 17.45
CA VAL A 147 3.03 -6.13 17.53
C VAL A 147 4.50 -6.35 17.21
N ASP A 148 5.11 -7.39 17.76
CA ASP A 148 6.55 -7.64 17.61
C ASP A 148 6.87 -8.03 16.17
N ARG A 149 6.09 -8.97 15.60
CA ARG A 149 6.26 -9.42 14.22
C ARG A 149 6.00 -8.33 13.19
N ILE A 150 5.02 -7.45 13.44
CA ILE A 150 4.77 -6.27 12.58
C ILE A 150 5.94 -5.30 12.67
N THR A 151 6.45 -5.02 13.87
CA THR A 151 7.60 -4.12 14.09
C THR A 151 8.82 -4.62 13.33
N GLU A 152 9.15 -5.91 13.47
CA GLU A 152 10.27 -6.54 12.76
C GLU A 152 10.15 -6.40 11.23
N LEU A 153 8.97 -6.67 10.65
CA LEU A 153 8.78 -6.57 9.20
C LEU A 153 8.84 -5.12 8.69
N LEU A 154 8.42 -4.14 9.51
CA LEU A 154 8.40 -2.75 9.10
C LEU A 154 9.77 -2.07 9.22
N ASP A 155 10.69 -2.61 10.03
CA ASP A 155 12.03 -2.02 10.25
C ASP A 155 12.79 -1.79 8.94
N ASP A 156 12.69 -2.74 7.99
CA ASP A 156 13.32 -2.65 6.66
C ASP A 156 12.54 -1.80 5.65
N VAL A 157 11.38 -1.25 6.02
CA VAL A 157 10.56 -0.39 5.15
C VAL A 157 10.99 1.07 5.29
N VAL A 158 12.01 1.46 4.54
CA VAL A 158 12.54 2.85 4.53
C VAL A 158 11.71 3.84 3.72
N SER A 159 10.78 3.37 2.88
CA SER A 159 9.98 4.25 2.03
C SER A 159 8.67 3.61 1.55
N ILE A 160 7.60 4.40 1.63
CA ILE A 160 6.23 4.02 1.26
C ILE A 160 5.66 4.92 0.16
N GLY A 161 4.71 4.40 -0.61
CA GLY A 161 4.02 5.17 -1.66
C GLY A 161 4.73 5.18 -3.01
N LYS A 162 4.39 6.17 -3.84
CA LYS A 162 4.87 6.30 -5.22
C LYS A 162 6.10 7.21 -5.28
N LYS A 163 6.93 6.99 -6.31
CA LYS A 163 8.09 7.85 -6.62
C LYS A 163 9.09 8.00 -5.45
N ARG A 164 9.25 6.94 -4.66
CA ARG A 164 10.21 6.79 -3.55
C ARG A 164 11.63 7.33 -3.85
N ALA A 165 12.10 7.15 -5.09
CA ALA A 165 13.40 7.64 -5.55
C ALA A 165 13.54 9.18 -5.62
N THR A 166 12.44 9.93 -5.49
CA THR A 166 12.45 11.41 -5.44
C THR A 166 12.26 11.96 -4.03
N GLY A 167 12.37 11.11 -3.00
CA GLY A 167 12.26 11.50 -1.58
C GLY A 167 10.88 11.33 -0.96
N GLU A 168 9.83 11.14 -1.78
CA GLU A 168 8.45 11.03 -1.27
C GLU A 168 8.24 9.78 -0.42
N GLY A 169 7.50 9.95 0.68
CA GLY A 169 7.16 8.88 1.61
C GLY A 169 8.38 8.21 2.24
N HIS A 170 9.52 8.91 2.35
CA HIS A 170 10.68 8.44 3.10
C HIS A 170 10.34 8.33 4.59
N VAL A 171 10.49 7.14 5.15
CA VAL A 171 10.16 6.84 6.54
C VAL A 171 11.38 7.11 7.42
N LEU A 172 11.21 7.97 8.42
CA LEU A 172 12.23 8.29 9.43
C LEU A 172 12.29 7.23 10.52
N ARG A 173 11.12 6.72 10.94
CA ARG A 173 10.96 5.64 11.90
C ARG A 173 9.53 5.10 11.88
N TRP A 174 9.37 3.88 12.35
CA TRP A 174 8.09 3.27 12.65
C TRP A 174 7.79 3.31 14.15
N GLU A 175 6.51 3.43 14.49
CA GLU A 175 5.98 3.26 15.84
C GLU A 175 4.82 2.27 15.75
N VAL A 176 4.92 1.15 16.46
CA VAL A 176 3.88 0.11 16.52
C VAL A 176 3.50 -0.06 17.98
N THR A 177 2.27 0.27 18.32
CA THR A 177 1.81 0.28 19.72
C THR A 177 0.46 -0.42 19.85
N PRO A 178 0.25 -1.25 20.88
CA PRO A 178 -1.09 -1.71 21.24
C PRO A 178 -2.06 -0.54 21.40
N ALA A 179 -3.31 -0.76 21.00
CA ALA A 179 -4.39 0.23 21.05
C ALA A 179 -5.57 -0.32 21.86
N PRO A 180 -5.44 -0.42 23.20
CA PRO A 180 -6.47 -1.04 24.06
C PRO A 180 -7.79 -0.27 24.08
N ASP A 181 -7.78 0.97 23.62
CA ASP A 181 -8.95 1.82 23.43
C ASP A 181 -9.75 1.49 22.15
N LEU A 182 -9.20 0.66 21.25
CA LEU A 182 -9.90 0.18 20.05
C LEU A 182 -10.36 -1.26 20.25
N ASP A 183 -11.61 -1.55 19.89
CA ASP A 183 -12.03 -2.93 19.68
C ASP A 183 -11.49 -3.49 18.35
N ALA A 184 -11.55 -4.83 18.19
CA ALA A 184 -11.03 -5.51 17.01
C ALA A 184 -11.75 -5.12 15.71
N THR A 185 -13.05 -4.80 15.79
CA THR A 185 -13.85 -4.40 14.63
C THR A 185 -13.38 -3.04 14.14
N THR A 186 -13.32 -2.05 15.02
CA THR A 186 -12.84 -0.70 14.74
C THR A 186 -11.41 -0.75 14.22
N ALA A 187 -10.51 -1.48 14.90
CA ALA A 187 -9.12 -1.56 14.51
C ALA A 187 -8.91 -2.24 13.14
N GLY A 188 -9.75 -3.21 12.78
CA GLY A 188 -9.65 -3.91 11.50
C GLY A 188 -10.28 -3.18 10.31
N HIS A 189 -11.12 -2.17 10.54
CA HIS A 189 -12.02 -1.63 9.51
C HIS A 189 -12.02 -0.11 9.39
N LEU A 190 -11.83 0.65 10.47
CA LEU A 190 -12.11 2.09 10.51
C LEU A 190 -10.86 2.94 10.65
N HIS A 191 -10.84 4.07 9.94
CA HIS A 191 -9.90 5.15 10.19
C HIS A 191 -10.19 5.86 11.53
N PRO A 192 -9.24 6.67 12.02
CA PRO A 192 -9.41 7.43 13.28
C PRO A 192 -10.64 8.34 13.34
N ASP A 193 -11.14 8.80 12.21
CA ASP A 193 -12.35 9.63 12.10
C ASP A 193 -13.66 8.82 12.00
N GLY A 194 -13.55 7.48 12.09
CA GLY A 194 -14.68 6.55 11.99
C GLY A 194 -15.10 6.23 10.54
N THR A 195 -14.43 6.78 9.54
CA THR A 195 -14.70 6.42 8.14
C THR A 195 -14.15 5.04 7.80
N LEU A 196 -14.70 4.41 6.76
CA LEU A 196 -14.22 3.11 6.31
C LEU A 196 -12.76 3.23 5.85
N GLY A 197 -11.87 2.42 6.44
CA GLY A 197 -10.44 2.50 6.23
C GLY A 197 -9.83 1.41 5.36
N ARG A 198 -10.59 0.39 4.94
CA ARG A 198 -10.13 -0.60 3.94
C ARG A 198 -11.28 -1.06 3.05
N THR A 199 -10.94 -1.71 1.93
CA THR A 199 -11.94 -2.38 1.11
C THR A 199 -12.50 -3.59 1.84
N VAL A 200 -13.83 -3.68 1.96
CA VAL A 200 -14.50 -4.75 2.72
C VAL A 200 -15.76 -5.27 2.02
N PRO A 201 -16.20 -6.50 2.32
CA PRO A 201 -17.54 -6.97 1.95
C PRO A 201 -18.65 -6.17 2.66
N ASP A 202 -19.87 -6.26 2.15
CA ASP A 202 -21.03 -5.57 2.75
C ASP A 202 -21.32 -5.99 4.19
N SER A 203 -21.12 -7.26 4.52
CA SER A 203 -21.30 -7.78 5.88
C SER A 203 -20.36 -7.10 6.87
N CYS A 204 -19.07 -6.99 6.52
CA CYS A 204 -18.10 -6.24 7.34
C CYS A 204 -18.46 -4.75 7.43
N HIS A 205 -18.93 -4.14 6.34
CA HIS A 205 -19.39 -2.75 6.39
C HIS A 205 -20.58 -2.56 7.34
N GLN A 206 -21.56 -3.48 7.36
CA GLN A 206 -22.69 -3.42 8.28
C GLN A 206 -22.23 -3.55 9.74
N VAL A 207 -21.30 -4.47 10.02
CA VAL A 207 -20.75 -4.67 11.36
C VAL A 207 -19.92 -3.48 11.81
N ALA A 208 -19.06 -2.93 10.95
CA ALA A 208 -18.22 -1.79 11.28
C ALA A 208 -19.00 -0.46 11.35
N SER A 209 -20.12 -0.35 10.63
CA SER A 209 -21.00 0.83 10.61
C SER A 209 -20.23 2.17 10.46
N PRO A 210 -19.43 2.34 9.40
CA PRO A 210 -18.59 3.53 9.23
C PRO A 210 -19.41 4.82 9.11
N THR A 211 -18.84 5.94 9.56
CA THR A 211 -19.45 7.28 9.42
C THR A 211 -19.49 7.78 7.98
N GLY A 212 -18.64 7.22 7.12
CA GLY A 212 -18.58 7.48 5.67
C GLY A 212 -17.74 6.45 4.92
N ASP A 213 -17.99 6.28 3.63
CA ASP A 213 -17.27 5.36 2.75
C ASP A 213 -17.03 5.98 1.35
N GLY A 214 -16.28 5.29 0.50
CA GLY A 214 -16.05 5.64 -0.91
C GLY A 214 -17.07 5.03 -1.86
N GLY A 215 -18.20 4.55 -1.36
CA GLY A 215 -19.21 3.82 -2.13
C GLY A 215 -18.81 2.38 -2.46
N ARG A 216 -19.36 1.86 -3.57
CA ARG A 216 -19.13 0.49 -4.06
C ARG A 216 -18.27 0.50 -5.32
N GLY A 217 -17.40 -0.49 -5.45
CA GLY A 217 -16.67 -0.71 -6.69
C GLY A 217 -15.88 -2.01 -6.71
N ARG A 218 -15.28 -2.28 -7.87
CA ARG A 218 -14.41 -3.43 -8.05
C ARG A 218 -13.01 -3.10 -7.55
N ALA A 219 -12.53 -3.83 -6.54
CA ALA A 219 -11.20 -3.63 -5.98
C ALA A 219 -10.61 -4.95 -5.43
N GLY A 220 -9.29 -4.96 -5.26
CA GLY A 220 -8.59 -6.05 -4.59
C GLY A 220 -8.91 -6.08 -3.10
N ILE A 221 -9.26 -7.24 -2.54
CA ILE A 221 -9.58 -7.37 -1.11
C ILE A 221 -8.36 -7.55 -0.21
N ARG A 222 -7.30 -8.16 -0.74
CA ARG A 222 -6.03 -8.46 -0.06
C ARG A 222 -4.88 -8.62 -1.06
N PRO A 223 -3.60 -8.60 -0.61
CA PRO A 223 -2.45 -8.83 -1.48
C PRO A 223 -2.49 -10.21 -2.17
N PRO A 224 -1.99 -10.32 -3.42
CA PRO A 224 -1.59 -9.24 -4.31
C PRO A 224 -2.79 -8.48 -4.90
N TYR A 225 -2.92 -7.20 -4.55
CA TYR A 225 -4.11 -6.37 -4.81
C TYR A 225 -4.48 -6.15 -6.28
N MET A 226 -3.53 -6.33 -7.20
CA MET A 226 -3.78 -6.17 -8.65
C MET A 226 -4.13 -7.49 -9.34
N HIS A 227 -4.06 -8.62 -8.63
CA HIS A 227 -4.37 -9.92 -9.21
C HIS A 227 -5.89 -10.05 -9.47
N PRO A 228 -6.32 -10.60 -10.63
CA PRO A 228 -7.73 -10.79 -10.96
C PRO A 228 -8.52 -11.53 -9.89
N ASP A 229 -7.95 -12.60 -9.32
CA ASP A 229 -8.62 -13.44 -8.29
C ASP A 229 -8.81 -12.75 -6.95
N ARG A 230 -8.18 -11.60 -6.74
CA ARG A 230 -8.39 -10.77 -5.56
C ARG A 230 -9.45 -9.69 -5.78
N GLN A 231 -9.93 -9.51 -7.01
CA GLN A 231 -10.90 -8.46 -7.37
C GLN A 231 -12.34 -8.88 -7.08
N HIS A 232 -13.00 -8.17 -6.18
CA HIS A 232 -14.40 -8.39 -5.84
C HIS A 232 -15.20 -7.08 -5.90
N GLN A 233 -16.52 -7.17 -5.92
CA GLN A 233 -17.39 -6.03 -5.64
C GLN A 233 -17.40 -5.77 -4.14
N LEU A 234 -16.86 -4.63 -3.72
CA LEU A 234 -16.59 -4.30 -2.32
C LEU A 234 -17.10 -2.90 -2.00
N ARG A 235 -17.21 -2.63 -0.70
CA ARG A 235 -17.25 -1.27 -0.16
C ARG A 235 -15.85 -0.69 -0.18
N LEU A 236 -15.73 0.51 -0.71
CA LEU A 236 -14.45 1.20 -0.88
C LEU A 236 -14.22 2.10 0.34
N PRO A 237 -12.97 2.24 0.81
CA PRO A 237 -12.69 3.14 1.92
C PRO A 237 -12.98 4.59 1.52
N ALA A 238 -13.19 5.43 2.53
CA ALA A 238 -13.37 6.86 2.30
C ALA A 238 -12.15 7.44 1.56
N LEU A 239 -12.44 8.40 0.67
CA LEU A 239 -11.38 9.12 -0.03
C LEU A 239 -10.62 9.96 1.00
N LEU A 240 -9.29 9.97 0.91
CA LEU A 240 -8.49 10.90 1.71
C LEU A 240 -8.91 12.32 1.32
N GLY A 241 -9.34 13.10 2.32
CA GLY A 241 -9.93 14.43 2.13
C GLY A 241 -9.11 15.31 1.19
N SER A 242 -9.78 15.91 0.21
CA SER A 242 -9.26 16.96 -0.69
C SER A 242 -9.31 18.33 -0.05
#